data_AF-A0A3D9MR85-F1
#
_entry.id   AF-A0A3D9MR85-F1
#
_cell.length_a   1.000
_cell.length_b   1.000
_cell.length_c   1.000
_cell.angle_alpha   90.00
_cell.angle_beta   90.00
_cell.angle_gamma   90.00
#
_symmetry.space_group_name_H-M   'P 1'
#
loop_
_entity.id
_entity.type
_entity.pdbx_description
1 polymer ?
#
loop_
_entity_poly.entity_id
_entity_poly.type
_entity_poly.pdbx_seq_one_letter_code
_entity_poly.pdbx_strand_id
1 'polypeptide(L)'
;MVLPSFAICAAVAMESSHGTPRLTDRDPHLFHVLRVAALLLLVQLPCAAASYAGQPSWLDARVSQETVALTICHRGYLAQVMPSIDARIRLKDKLLAQQGIAPSLTSHYALDFRMPVLLGGSPDARENLDVLPWEGDDGERRKRRFTVFLRRCVCADELPLKQAQLAISGNWSREYPNLWSLSCKDIR
;
A
#
# COMPACT_ATOMS: atom_id res chain seq x y z
N MET A 1 9.60 15.34 15.69
CA MET A 1 9.90 13.92 15.92
C MET A 1 8.76 13.32 16.72
N VAL A 2 7.91 12.50 16.10
CA VAL A 2 6.92 11.69 16.81
C VAL A 2 6.99 10.30 16.18
N LEU A 3 7.52 9.35 16.94
CA LEU A 3 7.48 7.92 16.67
C LEU A 3 6.07 7.39 17.00
N PRO A 4 5.51 6.41 16.26
CA PRO A 4 4.36 5.68 16.76
C PRO A 4 4.82 4.52 17.64
N SER A 5 4.23 4.47 18.84
CA SER A 5 4.37 3.41 19.83
C SER A 5 4.03 2.02 19.27
N PHE A 6 4.93 1.07 19.50
CA PHE A 6 4.62 -0.36 19.44
C PHE A 6 3.83 -0.74 20.71
N ALA A 7 2.62 -1.26 20.53
CA ALA A 7 1.88 -1.90 21.62
C ALA A 7 2.42 -3.33 21.79
N ILE A 8 3.23 -3.52 22.84
CA ILE A 8 3.65 -4.82 23.37
C ILE A 8 2.56 -5.25 24.36
N CYS A 9 1.85 -6.34 24.07
CA CYS A 9 1.04 -7.02 25.08
C CYS A 9 1.91 -8.03 25.82
N ALA A 10 2.34 -7.66 27.02
CA ALA A 10 2.94 -8.57 27.98
C ALA A 10 1.83 -9.42 28.63
N ALA A 11 1.98 -10.75 28.60
CA ALA A 11 1.22 -11.65 29.45
C ALA A 11 2.06 -11.92 30.72
N VAL A 12 1.53 -11.50 31.86
CA VAL A 12 2.12 -11.71 33.19
C VAL A 12 1.96 -13.18 33.59
N ALA A 13 3.05 -13.72 34.12
CA ALA A 13 3.18 -15.03 34.73
C ALA A 13 2.33 -15.15 36.01
N MET A 14 1.77 -16.34 36.24
CA MET A 14 1.40 -16.81 37.57
C MET A 14 2.10 -18.13 37.84
N GLU A 15 3.10 -18.04 38.70
CA GLU A 15 3.82 -19.15 39.32
C GLU A 15 3.03 -19.61 40.54
N SER A 16 2.81 -20.92 40.70
CA SER A 16 2.59 -21.45 42.03
C SER A 16 3.10 -22.89 42.13
N SER A 17 4.05 -23.02 43.06
CA SER A 17 4.73 -24.21 43.56
C SER A 17 3.75 -25.26 44.08
N HIS A 18 4.13 -26.55 44.03
CA HIS A 18 4.17 -27.46 45.20
C HIS A 18 4.44 -28.93 44.79
N GLY A 19 5.59 -29.44 45.24
CA GLY A 19 5.72 -30.71 45.96
C GLY A 19 5.44 -32.04 45.26
N THR A 20 6.51 -32.76 44.93
CA THR A 20 6.51 -34.22 44.71
C THR A 20 6.23 -35.02 45.99
N PRO A 21 5.50 -36.15 45.90
CA PRO A 21 5.91 -37.35 46.61
C PRO A 21 6.00 -38.60 45.72
N ARG A 22 6.73 -39.58 46.24
CA ARG A 22 7.28 -40.77 45.58
C ARG A 22 6.25 -41.87 45.29
N LEU A 23 6.50 -42.49 44.14
CA LEU A 23 6.44 -43.92 43.79
C LEU A 23 6.02 -44.92 44.89
N THR A 24 4.79 -45.41 44.79
CA THR A 24 4.26 -46.76 45.11
C THR A 24 2.85 -46.78 44.48
N ASP A 25 2.27 -47.80 43.88
CA ASP A 25 2.60 -49.15 43.44
C ASP A 25 1.55 -49.45 42.34
N ARG A 26 1.82 -50.42 41.48
CA ARG A 26 0.98 -50.84 40.36
C ARG A 26 -0.42 -51.23 40.81
N ASP A 27 -1.43 -50.91 40.00
CA ASP A 27 -2.46 -51.89 39.61
C ASP A 27 -3.23 -51.41 38.36
N PRO A 28 -3.21 -52.17 37.25
CA PRO A 28 -3.98 -51.89 36.04
C PRO A 28 -5.35 -52.59 36.12
N HIS A 29 -6.34 -52.05 35.40
CA HIS A 29 -7.68 -52.61 35.19
C HIS A 29 -8.74 -52.31 36.26
N LEU A 30 -9.27 -51.09 36.29
CA LEU A 30 -10.70 -50.91 36.53
C LEU A 30 -11.19 -49.51 36.11
N PHE A 31 -12.35 -49.46 35.46
CA PHE A 31 -13.18 -48.26 35.18
C PHE A 31 -12.93 -47.48 33.88
N HIS A 32 -13.19 -48.14 32.75
CA HIS A 32 -13.44 -47.50 31.45
C HIS A 32 -14.94 -47.29 31.20
N VAL A 33 -15.69 -46.64 32.09
CA VAL A 33 -17.04 -46.13 31.73
C VAL A 33 -17.41 -44.92 32.58
N LEU A 34 -17.98 -43.90 31.92
CA LEU A 34 -18.71 -42.74 32.46
C LEU A 34 -17.91 -41.58 33.06
N ARG A 35 -17.54 -40.60 32.22
CA ARG A 35 -17.71 -39.17 32.53
C ARG A 35 -18.21 -38.41 31.30
N VAL A 36 -19.52 -38.42 31.14
CA VAL A 36 -20.30 -37.59 30.21
C VAL A 36 -20.44 -36.18 30.81
N ALA A 37 -20.50 -35.19 29.90
CA ALA A 37 -21.00 -33.83 30.08
C ALA A 37 -20.15 -32.83 30.88
N ALA A 38 -19.48 -31.95 30.14
CA ALA A 38 -19.75 -30.50 30.13
C ALA A 38 -18.53 -29.79 29.55
N LEU A 39 -18.60 -29.33 28.29
CA LEU A 39 -17.75 -28.26 27.71
C LEU A 39 -18.07 -28.09 26.21
N LEU A 40 -19.28 -27.64 25.89
CA LEU A 40 -19.60 -27.12 24.56
C LEU A 40 -20.51 -25.90 24.71
N LEU A 41 -19.93 -24.81 25.21
CA LEU A 41 -20.47 -23.47 25.02
C LEU A 41 -19.35 -22.59 24.43
N LEU A 42 -19.00 -22.84 23.17
CA LEU A 42 -18.17 -21.94 22.40
C LEU A 42 -19.06 -20.79 21.94
N VAL A 43 -18.93 -19.66 22.63
CA VAL A 43 -19.50 -18.36 22.25
C VAL A 43 -19.10 -18.07 20.82
N GLN A 44 -20.07 -18.12 19.90
CA GLN A 44 -19.95 -17.61 18.54
C GLN A 44 -19.90 -16.07 18.65
N LEU A 45 -18.71 -15.50 18.87
CA LEU A 45 -18.51 -14.08 18.60
C LEU A 45 -18.53 -13.90 17.08
N PRO A 46 -19.49 -13.15 16.52
CA PRO A 46 -19.34 -12.69 15.15
C PRO A 46 -18.10 -11.82 15.11
N CYS A 47 -17.10 -12.27 14.35
CA CYS A 47 -15.98 -11.45 13.96
C CYS A 47 -16.59 -10.31 13.14
N ALA A 48 -16.86 -9.16 13.77
CA ALA A 48 -17.10 -7.93 13.04
C ALA A 48 -15.86 -7.74 12.18
N ALA A 49 -15.99 -7.99 10.88
CA ALA A 49 -14.96 -7.69 9.92
C ALA A 49 -14.64 -6.21 10.13
N ALA A 50 -13.50 -5.93 10.77
CA ALA A 50 -12.93 -4.62 10.75
C ALA A 50 -12.69 -4.34 9.27
N SER A 51 -13.55 -3.52 8.67
CA SER A 51 -13.28 -2.91 7.38
C SER A 51 -12.04 -2.06 7.58
N TYR A 52 -10.86 -2.67 7.46
CA TYR A 52 -9.62 -1.97 7.25
C TYR A 52 -9.77 -1.27 5.89
N ALA A 53 -10.40 -0.09 5.88
CA ALA A 53 -10.35 0.83 4.76
C ALA A 53 -8.92 1.39 4.68
N GLY A 54 -8.00 0.53 4.27
CA GLY A 54 -6.59 0.84 4.09
C GLY A 54 -6.39 1.76 2.90
N GLN A 55 -6.32 3.05 3.20
CA GLN A 55 -5.64 4.14 2.48
C GLN A 55 -6.21 4.59 1.12
N PRO A 56 -7.36 5.29 1.08
CA PRO A 56 -7.83 5.96 -0.13
C PRO A 56 -7.27 7.38 -0.31
N SER A 57 -6.48 7.93 0.63
CA SER A 57 -6.16 9.38 0.59
C SER A 57 -5.42 9.80 -0.67
N TRP A 58 -4.68 8.89 -1.31
CA TRP A 58 -4.00 9.18 -2.58
C TRP A 58 -4.80 8.81 -3.82
N LEU A 59 -5.86 8.01 -3.68
CA LEU A 59 -6.59 7.47 -4.82
C LEU A 59 -7.77 8.38 -5.20
N ASP A 60 -8.02 8.46 -6.50
CA ASP A 60 -9.19 9.12 -7.05
C ASP A 60 -10.36 8.14 -7.05
N ALA A 61 -11.43 8.45 -6.29
CA ALA A 61 -12.61 7.60 -6.22
C ALA A 61 -13.33 7.41 -7.57
N ARG A 62 -13.04 8.25 -8.58
CA ARG A 62 -13.54 8.08 -9.95
C ARG A 62 -12.87 6.92 -10.68
N VAL A 63 -11.69 6.48 -10.24
CA VAL A 63 -10.87 5.47 -10.91
C VAL A 63 -10.87 4.17 -10.13
N SER A 64 -11.44 3.15 -10.73
CA SER A 64 -11.53 1.77 -10.28
C SER A 64 -11.32 0.84 -11.47
N GLN A 65 -11.19 -0.46 -11.22
CA GLN A 65 -11.05 -1.44 -12.31
C GLN A 65 -12.23 -1.36 -13.29
N GLU A 66 -13.44 -1.14 -12.80
CA GLU A 66 -14.68 -1.09 -13.56
C GLU A 66 -14.78 0.20 -14.41
N THR A 67 -14.06 1.25 -14.04
CA THR A 67 -14.15 2.58 -14.66
C THR A 67 -12.92 2.94 -15.49
N VAL A 68 -11.88 2.09 -15.57
CA VAL A 68 -10.65 2.41 -16.32
C VAL A 68 -10.92 2.79 -17.78
N ALA A 69 -11.89 2.13 -18.43
CA ALA A 69 -12.27 2.40 -19.82
C ALA A 69 -12.80 3.84 -20.03
N LEU A 70 -13.48 4.39 -19.02
CA LEU A 70 -14.06 5.74 -19.04
C LEU A 70 -13.14 6.79 -18.42
N THR A 71 -12.11 6.36 -17.69
CA THR A 71 -11.17 7.23 -16.98
C THR A 71 -9.77 7.15 -17.61
N ILE A 72 -8.82 6.50 -16.95
CA ILE A 72 -7.41 6.53 -17.33
C ILE A 72 -7.17 6.01 -18.75
N CYS A 73 -8.03 5.15 -19.31
CA CYS A 73 -7.91 4.66 -20.68
C CYS A 73 -8.57 5.56 -21.72
N HIS A 74 -9.48 6.46 -21.31
CA HIS A 74 -10.12 7.41 -22.20
C HIS A 74 -9.15 8.49 -22.68
N ARG A 75 -9.21 8.85 -23.96
CA ARG A 75 -8.37 9.91 -24.54
C ARG A 75 -8.76 11.26 -23.94
N GLY A 76 -7.80 11.97 -23.38
CA GLY A 76 -8.03 13.31 -22.80
C GLY A 76 -8.45 13.32 -21.33
N TYR A 77 -8.66 12.17 -20.68
CA TYR A 77 -8.97 12.11 -19.24
C TYR A 77 -7.98 12.93 -18.40
N LEU A 78 -6.68 12.75 -18.65
CA LEU A 78 -5.64 13.48 -17.93
C LEU A 78 -5.79 15.01 -18.09
N ALA A 79 -6.14 15.50 -19.28
CA ALA A 79 -6.34 16.94 -19.50
C ALA A 79 -7.59 17.48 -18.79
N GLN A 80 -8.60 16.64 -18.60
CA GLN A 80 -9.83 17.02 -17.89
C GLN A 80 -9.64 17.11 -16.37
N VAL A 81 -8.82 16.22 -15.78
CA VAL A 81 -8.71 16.12 -14.32
C VAL A 81 -7.46 16.78 -13.74
N MET A 82 -6.41 17.03 -14.55
CA MET A 82 -5.19 17.64 -14.04
C MET A 82 -5.40 19.11 -13.69
N PRO A 83 -4.79 19.61 -12.59
CA PRO A 83 -4.77 21.04 -12.31
C PRO A 83 -4.04 21.79 -13.43
N SER A 84 -4.35 23.08 -13.58
CA SER A 84 -3.71 23.93 -14.58
C SER A 84 -2.18 23.94 -14.41
N ILE A 85 -1.47 24.24 -15.50
CA ILE A 85 0.01 24.31 -15.48
C ILE A 85 0.47 25.28 -14.39
N ASP A 86 -0.13 26.46 -14.29
CA ASP A 86 0.23 27.46 -13.27
C ASP A 86 -0.04 26.96 -11.84
N ALA A 87 -1.14 26.24 -11.61
CA ALA A 87 -1.43 25.64 -10.32
C ALA A 87 -0.37 24.62 -9.92
N ARG A 88 0.07 23.79 -10.87
CA ARG A 88 1.12 22.79 -10.66
C ARG A 88 2.49 23.42 -10.42
N ILE A 89 2.82 24.52 -11.12
CA ILE A 89 4.06 25.27 -10.88
C ILE A 89 4.07 25.82 -9.44
N ARG A 90 3.00 26.51 -9.04
CA ARG A 90 2.87 27.05 -7.67
C ARG A 90 2.95 25.96 -6.60
N LEU A 91 2.31 24.82 -6.85
CA LEU A 91 2.36 23.69 -5.94
C LEU A 91 3.78 23.11 -5.82
N LYS A 92 4.49 22.94 -6.94
CA LYS A 92 5.88 22.49 -6.96
C LYS A 92 6.76 23.43 -6.12
N ASP A 93 6.68 24.73 -6.37
CA ASP A 93 7.51 25.72 -5.67
C ASP A 93 7.25 25.72 -4.16
N LYS A 94 5.99 25.56 -3.75
CA LYS A 94 5.61 25.42 -2.34
C LYS A 94 6.21 24.17 -1.70
N LEU A 95 6.17 23.03 -2.39
CA LEU A 95 6.72 21.78 -1.87
C LEU A 95 8.26 21.84 -1.76
N LEU A 96 8.93 22.41 -2.75
CA LEU A 96 10.39 22.62 -2.71
C LEU A 96 10.80 23.50 -1.53
N ALA A 97 10.09 24.62 -1.31
CA ALA A 97 10.34 25.51 -0.18
C ALA A 97 10.11 24.80 1.17
N GLN A 98 9.08 23.95 1.28
CA GLN A 98 8.81 23.16 2.49
C GLN A 98 9.91 22.15 2.80
N GLN A 99 10.63 21.65 1.79
CA GLN A 99 11.75 20.74 1.94
C GLN A 99 13.10 21.46 2.07
N GLY A 100 13.11 22.80 2.11
CA GLY A 100 14.34 23.60 2.21
C GLY A 100 15.21 23.56 0.95
N ILE A 101 14.65 23.20 -0.20
CA ILE A 101 15.37 23.16 -1.47
C ILE A 101 15.51 24.59 -2.01
N ALA A 102 16.75 24.97 -2.35
CA ALA A 102 17.05 26.31 -2.84
C ALA A 102 16.36 26.60 -4.18
N PRO A 103 15.86 27.84 -4.42
CA PRO A 103 15.21 28.20 -5.68
C PRO A 103 16.09 27.99 -6.93
N SER A 104 17.42 28.09 -6.79
CA SER A 104 18.37 27.82 -7.88
C SER A 104 18.37 26.36 -8.33
N LEU A 105 17.83 25.44 -7.52
CA LEU A 105 17.75 24.02 -7.82
C LEU A 105 16.39 23.59 -8.39
N THR A 106 15.41 24.50 -8.49
CA THR A 106 14.02 24.20 -8.88
C THR A 106 13.88 23.46 -10.22
N SER A 107 14.81 23.66 -11.16
CA SER A 107 14.83 22.96 -12.46
C SER A 107 15.27 21.51 -12.36
N HIS A 108 15.95 21.11 -11.29
CA HIS A 108 16.40 19.73 -11.05
C HIS A 108 15.31 18.86 -10.43
N TYR A 109 14.15 19.43 -10.10
CA TYR A 109 13.04 18.73 -9.48
C TYR A 109 11.75 18.90 -10.28
N ALA A 110 10.89 17.90 -10.17
CA ALA A 110 9.56 17.90 -10.74
C ALA A 110 8.51 17.66 -9.67
N LEU A 111 7.32 18.21 -9.89
CA LEU A 111 6.13 17.81 -9.13
C LEU A 111 5.84 16.34 -9.42
N ASP A 112 5.72 15.56 -8.36
CA ASP A 112 5.40 14.14 -8.39
C ASP A 112 4.00 13.89 -7.82
N PHE A 113 3.34 12.88 -8.37
CA PHE A 113 2.17 12.27 -7.77
C PHE A 113 2.58 10.90 -7.23
N ARG A 114 2.52 10.70 -5.90
CA ARG A 114 2.95 9.45 -5.25
C ARG A 114 2.30 8.24 -5.92
N MET A 115 0.97 8.24 -6.02
CA MET A 115 0.22 7.47 -7.00
C MET A 115 -0.01 8.33 -8.26
N PRO A 116 0.51 7.95 -9.43
CA PRO A 116 0.28 8.70 -10.65
C PRO A 116 -1.20 8.80 -11.03
N VAL A 117 -1.63 9.96 -11.54
CA VAL A 117 -3.02 10.18 -11.99
C VAL A 117 -3.45 9.19 -13.08
N LEU A 118 -2.49 8.80 -13.94
CA LEU A 118 -2.70 7.78 -14.98
C LEU A 118 -2.88 6.35 -14.46
N LEU A 119 -2.73 6.14 -13.15
CA LEU A 119 -2.97 4.89 -12.43
C LEU A 119 -3.98 5.09 -11.28
N GLY A 120 -4.82 6.13 -11.39
CA GLY A 120 -5.90 6.39 -10.42
C GLY A 120 -5.49 7.19 -9.19
N GLY A 121 -4.35 7.89 -9.22
CA GLY A 121 -4.02 8.86 -8.19
C GLY A 121 -4.89 10.11 -8.27
N SER A 122 -5.28 10.65 -7.11
CA SER A 122 -6.03 11.90 -7.01
C SER A 122 -5.14 13.09 -7.37
N PRO A 123 -5.55 13.94 -8.33
CA PRO A 123 -4.78 15.12 -8.73
C PRO A 123 -4.74 16.23 -7.66
N ASP A 124 -5.73 16.25 -6.77
CA ASP A 124 -5.97 17.33 -5.81
C ASP A 124 -5.67 16.92 -4.36
N ALA A 125 -5.42 15.63 -4.11
CA ALA A 125 -5.07 15.13 -2.79
C ALA A 125 -3.67 15.61 -2.39
N ARG A 126 -3.59 16.43 -1.33
CA ARG A 126 -2.32 16.97 -0.83
C ARG A 126 -1.34 15.87 -0.45
N GLU A 127 -1.85 14.78 0.10
CA GLU A 127 -1.06 13.63 0.54
C GLU A 127 -0.47 12.87 -0.65
N ASN A 128 -1.09 12.96 -1.83
CA ASN A 128 -0.60 12.36 -3.07
C ASN A 128 0.51 13.19 -3.75
N LEU A 129 0.86 14.36 -3.21
CA LEU A 129 1.79 15.28 -3.85
C LEU A 129 3.16 15.26 -3.17
N ASP A 130 4.20 15.25 -3.98
CA ASP A 130 5.60 15.35 -3.55
C ASP A 130 6.45 16.05 -4.62
N VAL A 131 7.74 16.14 -4.38
CA VAL A 131 8.74 16.49 -5.39
C VAL A 131 9.78 15.39 -5.47
N LEU A 132 10.21 15.07 -6.69
CA LEU A 132 11.30 14.15 -6.95
C LEU A 132 12.37 14.83 -7.80
N PRO A 133 13.65 14.44 -7.66
CA PRO A 133 14.65 14.75 -8.67
C PRO A 133 14.14 14.37 -10.06
N TRP A 134 14.43 15.21 -11.05
CA TRP A 134 14.02 14.96 -12.43
C TRP A 134 14.78 13.75 -13.01
N GLU A 135 16.08 13.71 -12.74
CA GLU A 135 17.02 12.68 -13.17
C GLU A 135 17.22 11.61 -12.09
N GLY A 136 17.90 10.51 -12.44
CA GLY A 136 18.20 9.40 -11.54
C GLY A 136 17.35 8.15 -11.79
N ASP A 137 17.71 7.06 -11.12
CA ASP A 137 17.03 5.77 -11.28
C ASP A 137 15.63 5.75 -10.66
N ASP A 138 15.43 6.53 -9.61
CA ASP A 138 14.15 6.81 -8.94
C ASP A 138 13.55 8.17 -9.33
N GLY A 139 14.17 8.86 -10.29
CA GLY A 139 13.76 10.19 -10.73
C GLY A 139 12.42 10.21 -11.49
N GLU A 140 11.78 11.38 -11.47
CA GLU A 140 10.44 11.58 -12.02
C GLU A 140 10.37 11.25 -13.52
N ARG A 141 11.43 11.53 -14.30
CA ARG A 141 11.47 11.18 -15.72
C ARG A 141 11.27 9.69 -15.95
N ARG A 142 11.88 8.86 -15.11
CA ARG A 142 11.80 7.39 -15.21
C ARG A 142 10.47 6.88 -14.65
N LYS A 143 10.00 7.44 -13.53
CA LYS A 143 8.68 7.14 -12.96
C LYS A 143 7.54 7.40 -13.96
N ARG A 144 7.59 8.52 -14.69
CA ARG A 144 6.61 8.85 -15.75
C ARG A 144 6.60 7.82 -16.87
N ARG A 145 7.76 7.35 -17.31
CA ARG A 145 7.84 6.30 -18.33
C ARG A 145 7.22 5.00 -17.82
N PHE A 146 7.55 4.60 -16.60
CA PHE A 146 6.98 3.40 -16.00
C PHE A 146 5.46 3.51 -15.84
N THR A 147 4.97 4.67 -15.41
CA THR A 147 3.53 4.98 -15.33
C THR A 147 2.82 4.81 -16.67
N VAL A 148 3.38 5.35 -17.76
CA VAL A 148 2.79 5.23 -19.11
C VAL A 148 2.77 3.77 -19.57
N PHE A 149 3.84 3.02 -19.29
CA PHE A 149 3.91 1.59 -19.56
C PHE A 149 2.83 0.81 -18.79
N LEU A 150 2.72 1.02 -17.48
CA LEU A 150 1.72 0.36 -16.63
C LEU A 150 0.30 0.68 -17.09
N ARG A 151 0.01 1.96 -17.37
CA ARG A 151 -1.29 2.38 -17.93
C ARG A 151 -1.59 1.64 -19.23
N ARG A 152 -0.62 1.49 -20.14
CA ARG A 152 -0.83 0.74 -21.39
C ARG A 152 -1.23 -0.70 -21.11
N CYS A 153 -0.57 -1.37 -20.17
CA CYS A 153 -0.92 -2.74 -19.77
C CYS A 153 -2.33 -2.84 -19.17
N VAL A 154 -2.70 -1.89 -18.29
CA VAL A 154 -4.05 -1.82 -17.72
C VAL A 154 -5.11 -1.61 -18.81
N CYS A 155 -4.86 -0.68 -19.74
CA CYS A 155 -5.81 -0.38 -20.81
C CYS A 155 -5.88 -1.43 -21.91
N ALA A 156 -4.93 -2.38 -21.94
CA ALA A 156 -4.96 -3.56 -22.80
C ALA A 156 -5.62 -4.78 -22.10
N ASP A 157 -6.07 -4.61 -20.85
CA ASP A 157 -6.58 -5.70 -20.00
C ASP A 157 -5.55 -6.81 -19.74
N GLU A 158 -4.25 -6.48 -19.85
CA GLU A 158 -3.14 -7.41 -19.60
C GLU A 158 -2.62 -7.33 -18.16
N LEU A 159 -3.05 -6.33 -17.39
CA LEU A 159 -2.62 -6.07 -16.02
C LEU A 159 -3.74 -5.42 -15.20
N PRO A 160 -4.18 -6.00 -14.07
CA PRO A 160 -5.15 -5.36 -13.19
C PRO A 160 -4.65 -4.01 -12.67
N LEU A 161 -5.54 -3.00 -12.59
CA LEU A 161 -5.21 -1.66 -12.08
C LEU A 161 -4.53 -1.73 -10.70
N LYS A 162 -5.07 -2.55 -9.80
CA LYS A 162 -4.51 -2.73 -8.46
C LYS A 162 -3.07 -3.24 -8.49
N GLN A 163 -2.74 -4.14 -9.41
CA GLN A 163 -1.38 -4.65 -9.55
C GLN A 163 -0.43 -3.58 -10.09
N ALA A 164 -0.87 -2.78 -11.08
CA ALA A 164 -0.11 -1.62 -11.52
C ALA A 164 0.14 -0.60 -10.40
N GLN A 165 -0.86 -0.34 -9.56
CA GLN A 165 -0.76 0.55 -8.39
C GLN A 165 0.22 0.01 -7.35
N LEU A 166 0.23 -1.30 -7.08
CA LEU A 166 1.19 -1.94 -6.19
C LEU A 166 2.62 -1.81 -6.76
N ALA A 167 2.80 -2.11 -8.05
CA ALA A 167 4.09 -2.04 -8.71
C ALA A 167 4.72 -0.64 -8.64
N ILE A 168 3.96 0.42 -8.91
CA ILE A 168 4.47 1.80 -8.89
C ILE A 168 4.67 2.35 -7.46
N SER A 169 3.92 1.85 -6.47
CA SER A 169 4.04 2.27 -5.06
C SER A 169 5.19 1.57 -4.33
N GLY A 170 5.64 0.43 -4.87
CA GLY A 170 6.78 -0.32 -4.36
C GLY A 170 8.14 0.26 -4.76
N ASN A 171 9.19 -0.56 -4.64
CA ASN A 171 10.55 -0.19 -5.02
C ASN A 171 10.78 -0.36 -6.54
N TRP A 172 9.96 0.30 -7.33
CA TRP A 172 9.90 0.12 -8.79
C TRP A 172 11.22 0.40 -9.50
N SER A 173 12.01 1.37 -9.01
CA SER A 173 13.27 1.78 -9.63
C SER A 173 14.30 0.66 -9.58
N ARG A 174 14.32 -0.09 -8.47
CA ARG A 174 15.18 -1.26 -8.27
C ARG A 174 14.61 -2.51 -8.92
N GLU A 175 13.30 -2.72 -8.82
CA GLU A 175 12.66 -3.93 -9.33
C GLU A 175 12.62 -3.96 -10.87
N TYR A 176 12.47 -2.81 -11.49
CA TYR A 176 12.35 -2.66 -12.94
C TYR A 176 13.49 -1.79 -13.50
N PRO A 177 14.76 -2.25 -13.44
CA PRO A 177 15.94 -1.47 -13.84
C PRO A 177 15.94 -1.10 -15.33
N ASN A 178 15.38 -1.95 -16.19
CA ASN A 178 15.33 -1.74 -17.63
C ASN A 178 13.88 -1.67 -18.14
N LEU A 179 13.30 -0.46 -18.12
CA LEU A 179 11.92 -0.24 -18.54
C LEU A 179 11.67 -0.52 -20.03
N TRP A 180 12.70 -0.54 -20.86
CA TRP A 180 12.56 -0.69 -22.32
C TRP A 180 12.31 -2.13 -22.77
N SER A 181 12.72 -3.11 -21.97
CA SER A 181 12.55 -4.53 -22.27
C SER A 181 11.33 -5.16 -21.59
N LEU A 182 10.56 -4.39 -20.82
CA LEU A 182 9.42 -4.92 -20.08
C LEU A 182 8.24 -5.25 -20.99
N SER A 183 7.58 -6.35 -20.65
CA SER A 183 6.25 -6.74 -21.09
C SER A 183 5.28 -6.71 -19.90
N CYS A 184 3.98 -6.67 -20.17
CA CYS A 184 2.97 -6.58 -19.11
C CYS A 184 3.00 -7.80 -18.16
N LYS A 185 3.50 -8.95 -18.64
CA LYS A 185 3.66 -10.19 -17.87
C LYS A 185 4.82 -10.13 -16.86
N ASP A 186 5.74 -9.18 -17.02
CA ASP A 186 6.89 -9.02 -16.12
C ASP A 186 6.52 -8.26 -14.84
N ILE A 187 5.32 -7.66 -14.79
CA ILE A 187 4.86 -6.90 -13.62
C ILE A 187 4.33 -7.85 -12.56
N ARG A 188 4.87 -7.70 -11.36
CA ARG A 188 4.53 -8.48 -10.16
C ARG A 188 3.62 -7.68 -9.25
#